data_AF-A0A960L065-F1
#
_entry.id   AF-A0A960L065-F1
#
_cell.length_a   1.000
_cell.length_b   1.000
_cell.length_c   1.000
_cell.angle_alpha   90.00
_cell.angle_beta   90.00
_cell.angle_gamma   90.00
#
_symmetry.space_group_name_H-M   'P 1'
#
loop_
_entity.id
_entity.type
_entity.pdbx_description
1 polymer ?
#
loop_
_entity_poly.entity_id
_entity_poly.type
_entity_poly.pdbx_seq_one_letter_code
_entity_poly.pdbx_strand_id
1 'polypeptide(L)' 'MDLRLNKTFAWKRTACRFYLDLFNLYNHNNIRAYDELYWFFNGSGQLQINRDYEQWLPRVPSFGFSVRF' A
#
# COMPACT_ATOMS: atom_id res chain seq x y z
N MET A 1 6.47 4.21 -3.87
CA MET A 1 6.75 5.60 -3.43
C MET A 1 5.42 6.21 -3.08
N ASP A 2 5.33 6.76 -1.88
CA ASP A 2 4.10 7.35 -1.35
C ASP A 2 4.34 8.84 -1.12
N LEU A 3 3.28 9.64 -1.20
CA LEU A 3 3.32 11.09 -1.03
C LEU A 3 2.35 11.51 0.07
N ARG A 4 2.80 12.35 1.00
CA ARG A 4 1.98 12.90 2.08
C ARG A 4 2.14 14.42 2.11
N LEU A 5 1.02 15.14 1.99
CA LEU A 5 0.95 16.58 2.16
C LEU A 5 0.21 16.90 3.45
N ASN A 6 0.83 17.72 4.31
CA ASN A 6 0.25 18.13 5.59
C ASN A 6 0.11 19.64 5.64
N LYS A 7 -1.06 20.14 6.04
CA LYS A 7 -1.28 21.56 6.36
C LYS A 7 -1.84 21.67 7.76
N THR A 8 -1.13 22.40 8.62
CA THR A 8 -1.59 22.66 9.99
C THR A 8 -2.01 24.12 10.11
N PHE A 9 -3.19 24.33 10.68
CA PHE A 9 -3.73 25.62 11.07
C PHE A 9 -3.86 25.64 12.59
N ALA A 10 -3.15 26.56 13.23
CA ALA A 10 -3.28 26.78 14.67
C ALA A 10 -4.09 28.06 14.90
N TRP A 11 -5.14 27.96 15.71
CA TRP A 11 -5.89 29.12 16.16
C TRP A 11 -6.12 29.08 17.68
N LYS A 12 -5.63 30.10 18.37
CA LYS A 12 -5.67 30.22 19.84
C LYS A 12 -5.03 29.00 20.51
N ARG A 13 -5.83 28.14 21.14
CA ARG A 13 -5.39 26.91 21.82
C ARG A 13 -5.62 25.64 20.99
N THR A 14 -6.27 25.76 19.84
CA THR A 14 -6.65 24.61 19.01
C THR A 14 -5.75 24.55 17.78
N ALA A 15 -5.27 23.35 17.44
CA ALA A 15 -4.54 23.11 16.20
C ALA A 15 -5.27 22.06 15.36
N CYS A 16 -5.66 22.44 14.15
CA CYS A 16 -6.25 21.55 13.15
C CYS A 16 -5.20 21.21 12.10
N ARG A 17 -4.94 19.92 11.89
CA ARG A 17 -4.07 19.44 10.83
C ARG A 17 -4.90 18.71 9.79
N PHE A 18 -4.78 19.11 8.54
CA PHE A 18 -5.27 18.37 7.38
C PHE A 18 -4.11 17.62 6.74
N TYR A 19 -4.37 16.40 6.31
CA TYR A 19 -3.39 15.58 5.59
C TYR A 19 -4.03 14.90 4.39
N LEU A 20 -3.27 14.85 3.30
CA LEU A 20 -3.57 14.17 2.07
C LEU A 20 -2.46 13.16 1.82
N ASP A 21 -2.80 11.88 1.82
CA ASP A 21 -1.86 10.80 1.51
C ASP A 21 -2.19 10.21 0.15
N LEU A 22 -1.16 9.81 -0.58
CA LEU A 22 -1.28 9.19 -1.87
C LEU A 22 -0.32 8.01 -1.90
N PHE A 23 -0.87 6.83 -1.67
CA PHE A 23 -0.15 5.57 -1.68
C PHE A 23 0.04 5.09 -3.11
N ASN A 24 1.19 4.47 -3.37
CA ASN A 24 1.56 3.98 -4.69
C ASN A 24 1.47 5.07 -5.78
N LEU A 25 2.19 6.19 -5.59
CA LEU A 25 2.17 7.36 -6.48
C LEU A 25 2.40 6.98 -7.96
N TYR A 26 3.34 6.09 -8.22
CA TYR A 26 3.67 5.65 -9.59
C TYR A 26 2.78 4.52 -10.12
N ASN A 27 1.79 4.08 -9.33
CA ASN A 27 0.91 2.95 -9.68
C ASN A 27 1.73 1.74 -10.13
N HIS A 28 2.79 1.42 -9.38
CA HIS A 28 3.58 0.23 -9.66
C HIS A 28 2.71 -1.00 -9.42
N ASN A 29 2.51 -1.78 -10.47
CA ASN A 29 1.92 -3.12 -10.40
C ASN A 29 3.01 -4.15 -10.11
N ASN A 30 4.04 -3.80 -9.33
CA ASN A 30 5.13 -4.74 -9.07
C ASN A 30 4.54 -5.95 -8.38
N ILE A 31 4.66 -7.10 -9.02
CA ILE A 31 4.23 -8.36 -8.45
C ILE A 31 5.25 -8.67 -7.36
N ARG A 32 4.83 -8.64 -6.09
CA ARG A 32 5.65 -9.26 -5.04
C ARG A 32 5.46 -10.76 -5.24
N ALA A 33 6.40 -11.39 -5.94
CA ALA A 33 6.62 -12.80 -5.72
C ALA A 33 7.27 -12.88 -4.34
N TYR A 34 6.53 -13.35 -3.34
CA TYR A 34 7.18 -13.89 -2.16
C TYR A 34 8.07 -15.05 -2.64
N ASP A 35 9.22 -15.26 -2.00
CA ASP A 35 10.08 -16.43 -2.27
C ASP A 35 9.44 -17.76 -1.80
N GLU A 36 8.12 -17.76 -1.61
CA GLU A 36 7.31 -18.93 -1.32
C GLU A 36 7.09 -19.69 -2.63
N LEU A 37 8.10 -20.49 -2.97
CA LEU A 37 8.04 -21.50 -4.02
C LEU A 37 7.23 -22.69 -3.48
N TYR A 38 6.03 -22.88 -3.99
CA TYR A 38 5.23 -24.05 -3.68
C TYR A 38 5.56 -25.18 -4.66
N TRP A 39 5.91 -26.34 -4.12
CA TRP A 39 6.21 -27.55 -4.88
C TRP A 39 5.05 -28.52 -4.69
N PHE A 40 4.37 -28.87 -5.79
CA PHE A 40 3.37 -29.91 -5.75
C PHE A 40 3.49 -30.82 -6.96
N PHE A 41 3.10 -32.08 -6.79
CA PHE A 41 2.98 -33.02 -7.90
C PHE A 41 1.59 -32.87 -8.50
N ASN A 42 1.53 -32.59 -9.80
CA ASN A 42 0.25 -32.56 -10.52
C ASN A 42 -0.30 -33.99 -10.69
N GLY A 43 -1.54 -34.12 -11.17
CA GLY A 43 -2.19 -35.43 -11.38
C GLY A 43 -1.48 -36.38 -12.36
N SER A 44 -0.49 -35.88 -13.11
CA SER A 44 0.39 -36.65 -14.00
C SER A 44 1.75 -36.98 -13.38
N GLY A 45 1.96 -36.70 -12.08
CA GLY A 45 3.20 -37.01 -11.37
C GLY A 45 4.37 -36.10 -11.71
N GLN A 46 4.13 -34.94 -12.36
CA GLN A 46 5.18 -33.96 -12.64
C GLN A 46 5.27 -32.95 -11.50
N LEU A 47 6.50 -32.64 -11.10
CA LEU A 47 6.78 -31.59 -10.13
C LEU A 47 6.50 -30.23 -10.78
N GLN A 48 5.47 -29.54 -10.29
CA GLN A 48 5.15 -28.19 -10.70
C GLN A 48 5.58 -27.21 -9.62
N ILE A 49 6.34 -26.20 -10.03
CA ILE A 49 6.75 -25.10 -9.19
C ILE A 49 5.79 -23.95 -9.48
N ASN A 50 5.02 -23.53 -8.48
CA ASN A 50 4.12 -22.39 -8.60
C ASN A 50 4.58 -21.25 -7.69
N ARG A 51 4.28 -20.01 -8.11
CA ARG A 51 4.55 -18.79 -7.35
C ARG A 51 3.25 -18.02 -7.23
N ASP A 52 2.85 -17.76 -6.00
CA ASP A 52 1.72 -16.88 -5.76
C ASP A 52 2.13 -15.43 -5.99
N TYR A 53 1.35 -14.75 -6.82
CA TYR A 53 1.57 -13.36 -7.17
C TYR A 53 0.62 -12.50 -6.34
N GLU A 54 1.15 -11.75 -5.39
CA GLU A 54 0.35 -10.76 -4.68
C GLU A 54 0.42 -9.41 -5.41
N GLN A 55 -0.77 -8.87 -5.74
CA GLN A 55 -0.90 -7.54 -6.33
C GLN A 55 -0.80 -6.48 -5.24
N TRP A 56 0.03 -5.46 -5.46
CA TRP A 56 0.08 -4.31 -4.57
C TRP A 56 -1.22 -3.50 -4.65
N LEU A 57 -1.53 -2.79 -3.57
CA LEU A 57 -2.60 -1.81 -3.58
C LEU A 57 -2.39 -0.83 -4.75
N PRO A 58 -3.44 -0.53 -5.54
CA PRO A 58 -3.36 0.43 -6.63
C PRO A 58 -3.04 1.83 -6.07
N ARG A 59 -2.95 2.85 -6.93
CA ARG A 59 -2.86 4.24 -6.45
C ARG A 59 -4.06 4.56 -5.55
N VAL A 60 -3.83 4.71 -4.24
CA VAL A 60 -4.89 5.00 -3.26
C VAL A 60 -4.70 6.41 -2.69
N PRO A 61 -5.60 7.36 -3.02
CA PRO A 61 -5.67 8.63 -2.32
C PRO A 61 -6.40 8.46 -0.98
N SER A 62 -5.90 9.11 0.07
CA SER A 62 -6.60 9.24 1.34
C SER A 62 -6.54 10.69 1.84
N PHE A 63 -7.59 11.12 2.52
CA PHE A 63 -7.68 12.43 3.13
C PHE A 63 -8.11 12.28 4.58
N GLY A 64 -7.54 13.10 5.46
CA GLY A 64 -7.95 13.13 6.85
C GLY A 64 -7.65 14.45 7.52
N PHE A 65 -8.19 14.59 8.73
CA PHE A 65 -7.92 15.72 9.59
C PHE A 65 -7.71 15.25 11.03
N SER A 66 -6.93 15.99 11.81
CA SER A 66 -6.78 15.80 13.24
C SER A 66 -6.86 17.12 13.97
N VAL A 67 -7.51 17.12 15.12
CA VAL A 67 -7.66 18.29 15.98
C VAL A 67 -6.94 18.01 17.30
N ARG A 68 -6.11 18.96 17.73
CA ARG A 68 -5.48 18.97 19.05
C ARG A 68 -6.00 20.17 19.84
N PHE A 69 -6.39 19.92 21.08
CA PHE A 69 -6.90 20.91 22.04
C PHE A 69 -5.87 21.19 23.13
#